data_AF-A0A397UWF5-F1
#
_entry.id   AF-A0A397UWF5-F1
#
_cell.length_a   1.000
_cell.length_b   1.000
_cell.length_c   1.000
_cell.angle_alpha   90.00
_cell.angle_beta   90.00
_cell.angle_gamma   90.00
#
_symmetry.space_group_name_H-M   'P 1'
#
loop_
_entity.id
_entity.type
_entity.pdbx_description
1 polymer ?
#
loop_
_entity_poly.entity_id
_entity_poly.type
_entity_poly.pdbx_seq_one_letter_code
_entity_poly.pdbx_strand_id
1 'polypeptide(L)'
;MKEVKIWNYIIEWGITQNPDLSSNPEDWSNENILALKSSSKNCLPLIRYFQMSGDDIYDHIQPYKKILETNLWKDLVKRHMTPDRPISSVVLPPRVILTQELPHRSTEPFSNVINEEHAAENASWIDKKADTYSMTNNPYEFKLLLRGSRDGFTRDSFWNLCNKQKNLVIVIKVKDTDENLGGYNPVGWDKALNDCKSCGEFYFFIEKWRSPKFYLKSCKKYKRSALLF
;
A
#
# COMPACT_ATOMS: atom_id res chain seq x y z
N MET A 1 -6.12 9.47 1.13
CA MET A 1 -7.15 8.77 1.92
C MET A 1 -8.11 9.83 2.45
N LYS A 2 -9.43 9.62 2.39
CA LYS A 2 -10.41 10.57 2.97
C LYS A 2 -10.35 10.51 4.50
N GLU A 3 -10.50 11.64 5.19
CA GLU A 3 -10.45 11.70 6.67
C GLU A 3 -11.57 10.85 7.33
N VAL A 4 -12.76 10.79 6.73
CA VAL A 4 -13.86 9.90 7.20
C VAL A 4 -13.44 8.43 7.30
N LYS A 5 -12.59 7.93 6.40
CA LYS A 5 -12.06 6.55 6.49
C LYS A 5 -11.08 6.40 7.66
N ILE A 6 -10.29 7.44 7.95
CA ILE A 6 -9.36 7.44 9.09
C ILE A 6 -10.13 7.44 10.41
N TRP A 7 -11.21 8.24 10.48
CA TRP A 7 -12.14 8.22 11.60
C TRP A 7 -12.76 6.83 11.81
N ASN A 8 -13.37 6.24 10.77
CA ASN A 8 -14.01 4.93 10.89
C ASN A 8 -13.03 3.86 11.40
N TYR A 9 -11.80 3.80 10.88
CA TYR A 9 -10.78 2.86 11.39
C TYR A 9 -10.38 3.12 12.85
N ILE A 10 -10.37 4.37 13.33
CA ILE A 10 -10.07 4.69 14.73
C ILE A 10 -11.22 4.26 15.65
N ILE A 11 -12.47 4.42 15.20
CA ILE A 11 -13.66 3.95 15.92
C ILE A 11 -13.73 2.43 15.94
N GLU A 12 -13.61 1.76 14.79
CA GLU A 12 -13.56 0.30 14.69
C GLU A 12 -12.46 -0.28 15.60
N TRP A 13 -11.22 0.22 15.48
CA TRP A 13 -10.13 -0.21 16.34
C TRP A 13 -10.43 0.04 17.82
N GLY A 14 -10.90 1.24 18.17
CA GLY A 14 -11.23 1.58 19.55
C GLY A 14 -12.35 0.73 20.15
N ILE A 15 -13.32 0.27 19.33
CA ILE A 15 -14.34 -0.69 19.73
C ILE A 15 -13.73 -2.08 19.93
N THR A 16 -12.86 -2.55 19.02
CA THR A 16 -12.21 -3.87 19.19
C THR A 16 -11.32 -3.97 20.44
N GLN A 17 -10.86 -2.86 21.01
CA GLN A 17 -10.13 -2.84 22.28
C GLN A 17 -11.03 -2.95 23.52
N ASN A 18 -12.35 -2.82 23.36
CA ASN A 18 -13.34 -2.79 24.45
C ASN A 18 -14.50 -3.75 24.10
N PRO A 19 -14.33 -5.08 24.28
CA PRO A 19 -15.24 -6.09 23.74
C PRO A 19 -16.66 -6.07 24.33
N ASP A 20 -16.85 -5.43 25.48
CA ASP A 20 -18.17 -5.26 26.13
C ASP A 20 -18.99 -4.09 25.56
N LEU A 21 -18.44 -3.33 24.59
CA LEU A 21 -19.19 -2.27 23.90
C LEU A 21 -20.26 -2.85 22.96
N SER A 22 -21.48 -2.33 23.08
CA SER A 22 -22.52 -2.57 22.07
C SER A 22 -22.14 -1.93 20.73
N SER A 23 -22.63 -2.48 19.62
CA SER A 23 -22.40 -1.92 18.28
C SER A 23 -23.08 -0.56 18.05
N ASN A 24 -24.06 -0.19 18.88
CA ASN A 24 -24.83 1.05 18.77
C ASN A 24 -24.34 2.11 19.77
N PRO A 25 -23.80 3.26 19.31
CA PRO A 25 -23.26 4.31 20.21
C PRO A 25 -24.31 5.00 21.08
N GLU A 26 -25.59 4.91 20.74
CA GLU A 26 -26.68 5.50 21.53
C GLU A 26 -26.89 4.77 22.85
N ASP A 27 -26.63 3.45 22.88
CA ASP A 27 -26.80 2.57 24.04
C ASP A 27 -25.61 2.63 25.03
N TRP A 28 -24.60 3.48 24.77
CA TRP A 28 -23.38 3.52 25.56
C TRP A 28 -23.52 4.28 26.87
N SER A 29 -23.13 3.61 27.97
CA SER A 29 -22.94 4.22 29.27
C SER A 29 -21.77 5.21 29.28
N ASN A 30 -21.62 5.98 30.36
CA ASN A 30 -20.52 6.93 30.51
C ASN A 30 -19.16 6.20 30.56
N GLU A 31 -19.11 5.02 31.18
CA GLU A 31 -17.94 4.15 31.26
C GLU A 31 -17.51 3.71 29.86
N ASN A 32 -18.46 3.28 29.02
CA ASN A 32 -18.24 2.89 27.63
C ASN A 32 -17.65 4.05 26.79
N ILE A 33 -18.20 5.25 26.95
CA ILE A 33 -17.72 6.48 26.29
C ILE A 33 -16.29 6.82 26.74
N LEU A 34 -16.01 6.74 28.04
CA LEU A 34 -14.69 6.99 28.61
C LEU A 34 -13.66 5.95 28.16
N ALA A 35 -14.06 4.67 28.05
CA ALA A 35 -13.21 3.59 27.57
C ALA A 35 -12.78 3.82 26.11
N LEU A 36 -13.71 4.14 25.21
CA LEU A 36 -13.37 4.49 23.82
C LEU A 36 -12.55 5.78 23.74
N LYS A 37 -12.91 6.82 24.51
CA LYS A 37 -12.15 8.08 24.54
C LYS A 37 -10.71 7.85 25.01
N SER A 38 -10.50 6.97 25.99
CA SER A 38 -9.18 6.63 26.52
C SER A 38 -8.33 5.83 25.52
N SER A 39 -8.92 4.82 24.85
CA SER A 39 -8.18 4.03 23.84
C SER A 39 -7.79 4.88 22.62
N SER A 40 -8.71 5.71 22.13
CA SER A 40 -8.50 6.56 20.94
C SER A 40 -7.80 7.89 21.19
N LYS A 41 -7.49 8.27 22.44
CA LYS A 41 -7.01 9.61 22.84
C LYS A 41 -5.79 10.15 22.07
N ASN A 42 -4.89 9.27 21.66
CA ASN A 42 -3.67 9.65 20.91
C ASN A 42 -3.94 9.87 19.41
N CYS A 43 -5.04 9.31 18.90
CA CYS A 43 -5.42 9.33 17.49
C CYS A 43 -6.42 10.44 17.19
N LEU A 44 -7.38 10.71 18.09
CA LEU A 44 -8.40 11.77 17.92
C LEU A 44 -7.82 13.16 17.56
N PRO A 45 -6.69 13.63 18.13
CA PRO A 45 -6.10 14.92 17.77
C PRO A 45 -5.42 14.96 16.39
N LEU A 46 -5.23 13.81 15.74
CA LEU A 46 -4.55 13.70 14.43
C LEU A 46 -5.52 13.73 13.24
N ILE A 47 -6.83 13.72 13.51
CA ILE A 47 -7.92 13.72 12.54
C ILE A 47 -8.22 15.16 12.13
N ARG A 48 -8.39 15.38 10.82
CA ARG A 48 -8.58 16.73 10.26
C ARG A 48 -10.05 17.01 10.06
N TYR A 49 -10.80 17.03 11.16
CA TYR A 49 -12.27 17.15 11.16
C TYR A 49 -12.82 18.26 10.24
N PHE A 50 -12.16 19.42 10.21
CA PHE A 50 -12.53 20.57 9.37
C PHE A 50 -12.33 20.38 7.84
N GLN A 51 -11.98 19.16 7.40
CA GLN A 51 -11.86 18.75 5.99
C GLN A 51 -12.85 17.65 5.60
N MET A 52 -13.70 17.22 6.54
CA MET A 52 -14.80 16.30 6.28
C MET A 52 -16.00 17.07 5.71
N SER A 53 -16.86 16.40 4.94
CA SER A 53 -18.11 17.04 4.50
C SER A 53 -19.09 17.18 5.68
N GLY A 54 -20.15 17.99 5.49
CA GLY A 54 -21.24 18.06 6.46
C GLY A 54 -21.90 16.68 6.66
N ASP A 55 -22.09 15.96 5.56
CA ASP A 55 -22.65 14.60 5.55
C ASP A 55 -21.74 13.61 6.31
N ASP A 56 -20.43 13.62 6.03
CA ASP A 56 -19.45 12.78 6.75
C ASP A 56 -19.49 13.05 8.27
N ILE A 57 -19.71 14.31 8.68
CA ILE A 57 -19.80 14.70 10.10
C ILE A 57 -21.14 14.26 10.70
N TYR A 58 -22.24 14.39 9.98
CA TYR A 58 -23.57 13.98 10.44
C TYR A 58 -23.67 12.46 10.57
N ASP A 59 -23.25 11.70 9.55
CA ASP A 59 -23.40 10.24 9.53
C ASP A 59 -22.36 9.52 10.41
N HIS A 60 -21.11 9.98 10.43
CA HIS A 60 -20.01 9.24 11.08
C HIS A 60 -19.50 9.87 12.38
N ILE A 61 -19.51 11.20 12.54
CA ILE A 61 -18.98 11.86 13.75
C ILE A 61 -20.07 12.03 14.82
N GLN A 62 -21.28 12.46 14.42
CA GLN A 62 -22.37 12.78 15.34
C GLN A 62 -22.74 11.67 16.33
N PRO A 63 -22.82 10.38 15.95
CA PRO A 63 -23.17 9.30 16.89
C PRO A 63 -22.19 9.22 18.08
N TYR A 64 -20.91 9.52 17.84
CA TYR A 64 -19.85 9.43 18.84
C TYR A 64 -19.46 10.79 19.44
N LYS A 65 -20.22 11.88 19.18
CA LYS A 65 -19.85 13.25 19.59
C LYS A 65 -19.44 13.41 21.07
N LYS A 66 -19.90 12.50 21.94
CA LYS A 66 -19.56 12.44 23.38
C LYS A 66 -18.07 12.13 23.66
N ILE A 67 -17.33 11.49 22.73
CA ILE A 67 -15.88 11.24 22.89
C ILE A 67 -15.01 12.46 22.54
N LEU A 68 -15.54 13.40 21.76
CA LEU A 68 -14.83 14.61 21.36
C LEU A 68 -14.77 15.62 22.50
N GLU A 69 -13.85 16.59 22.38
CA GLU A 69 -13.86 17.75 23.25
C GLU A 69 -15.04 18.67 22.93
N THR A 70 -15.73 19.17 23.96
CA THR A 70 -16.95 19.99 23.82
C THR A 70 -16.74 21.22 22.93
N ASN A 71 -15.56 21.83 22.97
CA ASN A 71 -15.22 22.97 22.12
C ASN A 71 -15.00 22.56 20.65
N LEU A 72 -14.37 21.41 20.40
CA LEU A 72 -14.18 20.87 19.05
C LEU A 72 -15.53 20.58 18.38
N TRP A 73 -16.46 19.94 19.09
CA TRP A 73 -17.81 19.69 18.55
C TRP A 73 -18.56 21.00 18.23
N LYS A 74 -18.52 21.98 19.15
CA LYS A 74 -19.12 23.31 18.92
C LYS A 74 -18.54 24.02 17.71
N ASP A 75 -17.21 24.01 17.57
CA ASP A 75 -16.53 24.66 16.44
C ASP A 75 -16.77 23.95 15.11
N LEU A 76 -16.92 22.62 15.11
CA LEU A 76 -17.31 21.87 13.92
C LEU A 76 -18.71 22.27 13.44
N VAL A 77 -19.71 22.22 14.32
CA VAL A 77 -21.08 22.67 14.00
C VAL A 77 -21.07 24.13 13.52
N LYS A 78 -20.34 25.01 14.21
CA LYS A 78 -20.19 26.42 13.86
C LYS A 78 -19.55 26.65 12.49
N ARG A 79 -18.52 25.88 12.12
CA ARG A 79 -17.83 25.99 10.84
C ARG A 79 -18.72 25.60 9.65
N HIS A 80 -19.62 24.63 9.84
CA HIS A 80 -20.57 24.22 8.79
C HIS A 80 -21.80 25.14 8.71
N MET A 81 -22.28 25.69 9.84
CA MET A 81 -23.41 26.63 9.85
C MET A 81 -23.03 28.07 9.47
N THR A 82 -21.84 28.52 9.85
CA THR A 82 -21.39 29.92 9.70
C THR A 82 -19.88 29.96 9.38
N PRO A 83 -19.47 29.69 8.13
CA PRO A 83 -18.07 29.45 7.79
C PRO A 83 -17.14 30.65 8.07
N ASP A 84 -17.65 31.88 7.96
CA ASP A 84 -16.86 33.11 8.14
C ASP A 84 -16.60 33.47 9.61
N ARG A 85 -17.24 32.80 10.57
CA ARG A 85 -17.05 33.08 12.00
C ARG A 85 -15.79 32.38 12.53
N PRO A 86 -14.96 33.06 13.34
CA PRO A 86 -13.74 32.46 13.90
C PRO A 86 -14.07 31.30 14.84
N ILE A 87 -13.23 30.26 14.81
CA ILE A 87 -13.25 29.10 15.71
C ILE A 87 -12.00 29.13 16.60
N SER A 88 -12.03 28.46 17.76
CA SER A 88 -10.87 28.40 18.68
C SER A 88 -10.06 27.09 18.55
N SER A 89 -10.65 26.08 17.93
CA SER A 89 -10.03 24.79 17.65
C SER A 89 -8.88 24.88 16.65
N VAL A 90 -7.81 24.11 16.89
CA VAL A 90 -6.66 24.03 15.98
C VAL A 90 -7.07 23.36 14.67
N VAL A 91 -6.95 24.08 13.56
CA VAL A 91 -7.21 23.54 12.22
C VAL A 91 -5.93 22.94 11.65
N LEU A 92 -5.92 21.61 11.51
CA LEU A 92 -4.83 20.91 10.83
C LEU A 92 -4.86 21.17 9.30
N PRO A 93 -3.70 21.33 8.63
CA PRO A 93 -3.65 21.56 7.19
C PRO A 93 -4.04 20.30 6.40
N PRO A 94 -4.52 20.40 5.14
CA PRO A 94 -4.89 19.25 4.32
C PRO A 94 -3.81 18.17 4.23
N ARG A 95 -4.21 16.89 4.28
CA ARG A 95 -3.30 15.82 3.84
C ARG A 95 -3.10 16.00 2.34
N VAL A 96 -1.93 16.49 1.95
CA VAL A 96 -1.49 16.49 0.56
C VAL A 96 -1.48 15.03 0.10
N ILE A 97 -2.47 14.66 -0.73
CA ILE A 97 -2.37 13.47 -1.54
C ILE A 97 -1.30 13.82 -2.57
N LEU A 98 -0.11 13.26 -2.39
CA LEU A 98 0.85 13.19 -3.48
C LEU A 98 0.20 12.31 -4.55
N THR A 99 -0.49 12.93 -5.50
CA THR A 99 -0.68 12.37 -6.83
C THR A 99 0.72 12.23 -7.41
N GLN A 100 1.32 11.07 -7.15
CA GLN A 100 2.63 10.74 -7.66
C GLN A 100 2.47 10.70 -9.18
N GLU A 101 2.92 11.75 -9.86
CA GLU A 101 3.04 11.74 -11.32
C GLU A 101 3.89 10.53 -11.69
N LEU A 102 3.23 9.58 -12.35
CA LEU A 102 3.89 8.36 -12.77
C LEU A 102 4.76 8.70 -13.99
N PRO A 103 5.96 8.10 -14.10
CA PRO A 103 6.83 8.36 -15.24
C PRO A 103 6.09 8.04 -16.54
N HIS A 104 6.26 8.92 -17.53
CA HIS A 104 5.67 8.74 -18.85
C HIS A 104 6.09 7.38 -19.43
N ARG A 105 5.11 6.47 -19.58
CA ARG A 105 5.36 5.11 -20.07
C ARG A 105 5.61 5.15 -21.58
N SER A 106 6.72 4.54 -22.00
CA SER A 106 7.00 4.29 -23.40
C SER A 106 5.97 3.31 -23.97
N THR A 107 5.59 3.48 -25.23
CA THR A 107 4.81 2.47 -25.98
C THR A 107 5.68 1.35 -26.56
N GLU A 108 7.01 1.48 -26.49
CA GLU A 108 7.92 0.42 -26.92
C GLU A 108 7.99 -0.70 -25.88
N PRO A 109 7.90 -1.98 -26.30
CA PRO A 109 7.96 -3.11 -25.38
C PRO A 109 9.37 -3.28 -24.79
N PHE A 110 9.47 -3.22 -23.46
CA PHE A 110 10.72 -3.46 -22.74
C PHE A 110 11.15 -4.95 -22.74
N SER A 111 10.27 -5.87 -23.13
CA SER A 111 10.53 -7.31 -23.23
C SER A 111 9.68 -7.98 -24.31
N ASN A 112 10.15 -9.14 -24.80
CA ASN A 112 9.44 -10.00 -25.76
C ASN A 112 8.70 -11.16 -25.06
N VAL A 113 8.80 -11.27 -23.73
CA VAL A 113 8.25 -12.38 -22.93
C VAL A 113 7.09 -11.92 -22.04
N ILE A 114 7.11 -10.66 -21.57
CA ILE A 114 6.02 -10.05 -20.80
C ILE A 114 5.68 -8.66 -21.35
N ASN A 115 4.41 -8.27 -21.20
CA ASN A 115 3.89 -6.96 -21.58
C ASN A 115 3.70 -6.04 -20.34
N GLU A 116 3.09 -4.87 -20.53
CA GLU A 116 2.78 -3.93 -19.43
C GLU A 116 1.67 -4.41 -18.47
N GLU A 117 0.78 -5.32 -18.91
CA GLU A 117 -0.25 -5.91 -18.05
C GLU A 117 0.40 -6.88 -17.05
N HIS A 118 1.23 -7.79 -17.56
CA HIS A 118 2.08 -8.68 -16.75
C HIS A 118 3.00 -7.86 -15.81
N ALA A 119 3.50 -6.70 -16.25
CA ALA A 119 4.29 -5.80 -15.40
C ALA A 119 3.46 -5.20 -14.26
N ALA A 120 2.20 -4.85 -14.50
CA ALA A 120 1.28 -4.35 -13.49
C ALA A 120 0.87 -5.44 -12.49
N GLU A 121 0.67 -6.67 -12.94
CA GLU A 121 0.46 -7.85 -12.07
C GLU A 121 1.67 -8.11 -11.18
N ASN A 122 2.87 -8.21 -11.75
CA ASN A 122 4.12 -8.39 -11.00
C ASN A 122 4.32 -7.27 -9.95
N ALA A 123 4.08 -6.01 -10.33
CA ALA A 123 4.12 -4.88 -9.39
C ALA A 123 3.11 -5.03 -8.24
N SER A 124 1.93 -5.57 -8.51
CA SER A 124 0.87 -5.78 -7.52
C SER A 124 1.25 -6.85 -6.51
N TRP A 125 1.91 -7.91 -6.97
CA TRP A 125 2.42 -8.99 -6.12
C TRP A 125 3.61 -8.53 -5.25
N ILE A 126 4.53 -7.73 -5.82
CA ILE A 126 5.63 -7.09 -5.08
C ILE A 126 5.08 -6.25 -3.92
N ASP A 127 4.02 -5.47 -4.16
CA ASP A 127 3.35 -4.66 -3.14
C ASP A 127 2.25 -5.39 -2.34
N LYS A 128 2.04 -6.70 -2.60
CA LYS A 128 1.06 -7.58 -1.94
C LYS A 128 -0.36 -7.00 -1.90
N LYS A 129 -0.77 -6.36 -3.00
CA LYS A 129 -2.11 -5.77 -3.12
C LYS A 129 -3.18 -6.83 -3.31
N ALA A 130 -4.38 -6.54 -2.80
CA ALA A 130 -5.59 -7.29 -3.13
C ALA A 130 -6.06 -6.95 -4.55
N ASP A 131 -6.10 -5.65 -4.89
CA ASP A 131 -6.46 -5.16 -6.22
C ASP A 131 -5.22 -4.97 -7.09
N THR A 132 -5.20 -5.53 -8.29
CA THR A 132 -4.11 -5.35 -9.25
C THR A 132 -4.00 -3.88 -9.70
N TYR A 133 -2.77 -3.39 -9.84
CA TYR A 133 -2.48 -2.18 -10.60
C TYR A 133 -2.93 -2.33 -12.06
N SER A 134 -3.37 -1.24 -12.68
CA SER A 134 -3.54 -1.12 -14.12
C SER A 134 -2.23 -0.70 -14.79
N MET A 135 -2.16 -0.82 -16.12
CA MET A 135 -1.08 -0.25 -16.92
C MET A 135 -0.89 1.27 -16.73
N THR A 136 -1.90 1.98 -16.22
CA THR A 136 -1.89 3.44 -16.03
C THR A 136 -1.61 3.88 -14.59
N ASN A 137 -1.74 3.00 -13.59
CA ASN A 137 -1.53 3.34 -12.17
C ASN A 137 -0.40 2.53 -11.48
N ASN A 138 0.27 1.64 -12.22
CA ASN A 138 1.44 0.89 -11.77
C ASN A 138 2.64 1.84 -11.49
N PRO A 139 3.13 1.93 -10.24
CA PRO A 139 4.19 2.87 -9.85
C PRO A 139 5.61 2.38 -10.15
N TYR A 140 5.75 1.20 -10.77
CA TYR A 140 7.03 0.61 -11.13
C TYR A 140 7.38 0.93 -12.60
N GLU A 141 8.66 1.24 -12.81
CA GLU A 141 9.29 1.27 -14.12
C GLU A 141 10.20 0.04 -14.19
N PHE A 142 9.91 -0.88 -15.11
CA PHE A 142 10.65 -2.12 -15.28
C PHE A 142 11.72 -1.96 -16.36
N LYS A 143 12.95 -2.41 -16.07
CA LYS A 143 14.10 -2.28 -16.99
C LYS A 143 14.76 -3.63 -17.25
N LEU A 144 14.96 -3.95 -18.53
CA LEU A 144 15.61 -5.17 -18.98
C LEU A 144 17.12 -5.14 -18.66
N LEU A 145 17.60 -6.00 -17.74
CA LEU A 145 19.03 -6.15 -17.45
C LEU A 145 19.68 -7.25 -18.27
N LEU A 146 19.17 -8.48 -18.15
CA LEU A 146 19.63 -9.68 -18.86
C LEU A 146 18.51 -10.19 -19.77
N ARG A 147 18.88 -10.75 -20.92
CA ARG A 147 18.03 -11.63 -21.72
C ARG A 147 18.85 -12.76 -22.30
N GLY A 148 18.53 -14.02 -22.01
CA GLY A 148 19.27 -15.18 -22.50
C GLY A 148 19.46 -15.22 -24.03
N SER A 149 18.50 -14.72 -24.80
CA SER A 149 18.59 -14.60 -26.27
C SER A 149 19.40 -13.40 -26.80
N ARG A 150 19.80 -12.46 -25.93
CA ARG A 150 20.65 -11.29 -26.24
C ARG A 150 22.06 -11.45 -25.68
N ASP A 151 22.16 -11.89 -24.43
CA ASP A 151 23.38 -11.86 -23.62
C ASP A 151 23.96 -13.27 -23.35
N GLY A 152 23.25 -14.32 -23.79
CA GLY A 152 23.60 -15.71 -23.54
C GLY A 152 23.19 -16.20 -22.15
N PHE A 153 22.76 -17.46 -22.08
CA PHE A 153 22.37 -18.13 -20.83
C PHE A 153 23.60 -18.67 -20.09
N THR A 154 24.52 -17.78 -19.69
CA THR A 154 25.77 -18.16 -19.01
C THR A 154 25.86 -17.56 -17.61
N ARG A 155 26.56 -18.27 -16.72
CA ARG A 155 26.88 -17.81 -15.36
C ARG A 155 27.61 -16.46 -15.37
N ASP A 156 28.47 -16.24 -16.36
CA ASP A 156 29.30 -15.03 -16.42
C ASP A 156 28.49 -13.85 -16.98
N SER A 157 27.62 -14.05 -17.97
CA SER A 157 26.62 -13.06 -18.41
C SER A 157 25.72 -12.60 -17.25
N PHE A 158 25.22 -13.56 -16.46
CA PHE A 158 24.43 -13.26 -15.26
C PHE A 158 25.21 -12.40 -14.26
N TRP A 159 26.42 -12.80 -13.86
CA TRP A 159 27.19 -12.02 -12.89
C TRP A 159 27.65 -10.66 -13.42
N ASN A 160 27.93 -10.53 -14.71
CA ASN A 160 28.34 -9.24 -15.29
C ASN A 160 27.20 -8.20 -15.25
N LEU A 161 25.95 -8.62 -15.42
CA LEU A 161 24.79 -7.73 -15.50
C LEU A 161 24.00 -7.61 -14.18
N CYS A 162 24.06 -8.62 -13.31
CA CYS A 162 23.14 -8.77 -12.17
C CYS A 162 23.82 -8.68 -10.80
N ASN A 163 25.16 -8.71 -10.76
CA ASN A 163 25.91 -8.58 -9.51
C ASN A 163 25.59 -7.24 -8.82
N LYS A 164 25.22 -7.32 -7.54
CA LYS A 164 24.79 -6.23 -6.65
C LYS A 164 23.53 -5.48 -7.10
N GLN A 165 22.87 -5.91 -8.17
CA GLN A 165 21.55 -5.40 -8.55
C GLN A 165 20.47 -5.93 -7.59
N LYS A 166 19.47 -5.11 -7.30
CA LYS A 166 18.41 -5.39 -6.32
C LYS A 166 17.03 -5.31 -6.96
N ASN A 167 16.00 -5.76 -6.24
CA ASN A 167 14.61 -5.75 -6.70
C ASN A 167 14.44 -6.43 -8.07
N LEU A 168 15.06 -7.59 -8.22
CA LEU A 168 15.13 -8.33 -9.47
C LEU A 168 13.90 -9.22 -9.64
N VAL A 169 13.15 -9.04 -10.72
CA VAL A 169 12.12 -9.98 -11.18
C VAL A 169 12.74 -10.89 -12.22
N ILE A 170 12.73 -12.20 -11.97
CA ILE A 170 13.11 -13.23 -12.94
C ILE A 170 11.87 -13.69 -13.66
N VAL A 171 11.94 -13.82 -14.99
CA VAL A 171 10.93 -14.51 -15.79
C VAL A 171 11.58 -15.51 -16.74
N ILE A 172 11.11 -16.75 -16.71
CA ILE A 172 11.57 -17.88 -17.51
C ILE A 172 10.39 -18.35 -18.36
N LYS A 173 10.47 -18.22 -19.69
CA LYS A 173 9.49 -18.84 -20.59
C LYS A 173 9.81 -20.32 -20.77
N VAL A 174 8.85 -21.20 -20.50
CA VAL A 174 8.98 -22.64 -20.70
C VAL A 174 8.86 -22.95 -22.19
N LYS A 175 9.82 -23.75 -22.72
CA LYS A 175 9.88 -24.08 -24.15
C LYS A 175 8.62 -24.85 -24.58
N ASP A 176 8.14 -24.59 -25.80
CA ASP A 176 6.99 -25.24 -26.43
C ASP A 176 5.67 -25.11 -25.64
N THR A 177 5.58 -24.12 -24.75
CA THR A 177 4.36 -23.75 -24.02
C THR A 177 4.22 -22.23 -23.92
N ASP A 178 3.06 -21.76 -23.45
CA ASP A 178 2.83 -20.37 -23.05
C ASP A 178 3.00 -20.13 -21.54
N GLU A 179 3.63 -21.05 -20.82
CA GLU A 179 3.90 -20.90 -19.38
C GLU A 179 5.15 -20.04 -19.16
N ASN A 180 5.02 -18.97 -18.37
CA ASN A 180 6.16 -18.23 -17.83
C ASN A 180 6.22 -18.43 -16.31
N LEU A 181 7.38 -18.86 -15.80
CA LEU A 181 7.68 -19.04 -14.38
C LEU A 181 8.58 -17.90 -13.88
N GLY A 182 8.66 -17.66 -12.57
CA GLY A 182 9.50 -16.56 -12.10
C GLY A 182 9.75 -16.46 -10.60
N GLY A 183 10.17 -15.27 -10.19
CA GLY A 183 10.45 -14.95 -8.80
C GLY A 183 10.88 -13.50 -8.63
N TYR A 184 10.76 -12.99 -7.41
CA TYR A 184 11.20 -11.66 -7.03
C TYR A 184 12.28 -11.74 -5.93
N ASN A 185 13.44 -11.17 -6.22
CA ASN A 185 14.55 -11.02 -5.30
C ASN A 185 14.76 -9.54 -4.93
N PRO A 186 14.24 -9.06 -3.78
CA PRO A 186 14.49 -7.70 -3.31
C PRO A 186 15.95 -7.45 -2.90
N VAL A 187 16.66 -8.48 -2.41
CA VAL A 187 18.00 -8.34 -1.80
C VAL A 187 19.11 -8.21 -2.84
N GLY A 188 18.95 -8.90 -3.98
CA GLY A 188 19.97 -9.03 -5.02
C GLY A 188 20.87 -10.26 -4.86
N TRP A 189 21.91 -10.36 -5.69
CA TRP A 189 22.99 -11.34 -5.55
C TRP A 189 24.34 -10.62 -5.50
N ASP A 190 25.27 -11.07 -4.66
CA ASP A 190 26.61 -10.48 -4.55
C ASP A 190 27.69 -11.56 -4.74
N LYS A 191 28.43 -11.48 -5.84
CA LYS A 191 29.51 -12.41 -6.19
C LYS A 191 30.64 -12.43 -5.16
N ALA A 192 30.83 -11.35 -4.41
CA ALA A 192 31.97 -11.20 -3.50
C ALA A 192 31.80 -11.93 -2.16
N LEU A 193 30.58 -12.33 -1.79
CA LEU A 193 30.31 -12.87 -0.46
C LEU A 193 30.37 -14.40 -0.36
N ASN A 194 30.39 -15.12 -1.49
CA ASN A 194 30.28 -16.59 -1.59
C ASN A 194 29.07 -17.23 -0.87
N ASP A 195 28.21 -16.41 -0.27
CA ASP A 195 27.12 -16.81 0.60
C ASP A 195 25.89 -15.95 0.28
N CYS A 196 24.71 -16.56 0.32
CA CYS A 196 23.47 -15.82 0.17
C CYS A 196 23.17 -15.12 1.50
N LYS A 197 23.28 -13.78 1.54
CA LYS A 197 22.81 -12.99 2.69
C LYS A 197 21.43 -13.48 3.11
N SER A 198 21.33 -13.92 4.37
CA SER A 198 20.25 -14.74 4.94
C SER A 198 18.90 -14.62 4.20
N CYS A 199 18.50 -15.69 3.53
CA CYS A 199 17.37 -15.74 2.57
C CYS A 199 15.96 -15.62 3.19
N GLY A 200 15.74 -14.69 4.13
CA GLY A 200 14.41 -14.39 4.67
C GLY A 200 13.48 -13.61 3.73
N GLU A 201 13.98 -13.15 2.58
CA GLU A 201 13.29 -12.18 1.70
C GLU A 201 13.16 -12.62 0.22
N PHE A 202 13.57 -13.83 -0.15
CA PHE A 202 13.37 -14.34 -1.51
C PHE A 202 11.93 -14.81 -1.74
N TYR A 203 11.30 -14.36 -2.83
CA TYR A 203 10.01 -14.87 -3.28
C TYR A 203 10.18 -15.68 -4.56
N PHE A 204 9.97 -16.98 -4.49
CA PHE A 204 9.77 -17.81 -5.68
C PHE A 204 8.28 -17.78 -6.04
N PHE A 205 7.96 -17.51 -7.31
CA PHE A 205 6.59 -17.49 -7.82
C PHE A 205 6.45 -18.52 -8.95
N ILE A 206 5.90 -19.68 -8.60
CA ILE A 206 5.45 -20.68 -9.57
C ILE A 206 3.95 -20.42 -9.79
N GLU A 207 3.60 -19.66 -10.82
CA GLU A 207 2.22 -19.62 -11.30
C GLU A 207 2.16 -19.97 -12.79
N LYS A 208 1.25 -20.89 -13.12
CA LYS A 208 0.72 -21.02 -14.48
C LYS A 208 -0.25 -19.89 -14.70
N TRP A 209 -0.33 -19.36 -15.92
CA TRP A 209 -1.19 -18.23 -16.32
C TRP A 209 -2.71 -18.55 -16.34
N ARG A 210 -3.17 -19.52 -15.52
CA ARG A 210 -4.56 -19.98 -15.37
C ARG A 210 -4.92 -20.46 -13.93
N SER A 211 -4.40 -19.80 -12.88
CA SER A 211 -4.87 -19.90 -11.48
C SER A 211 -4.73 -21.26 -10.75
N PRO A 212 -4.85 -21.32 -9.40
CA PRO A 212 -4.51 -20.31 -8.39
C PRO A 212 -3.54 -20.80 -7.27
N LYS A 213 -2.67 -19.89 -6.79
CA LYS A 213 -2.18 -19.75 -5.39
C LYS A 213 -1.18 -20.76 -4.81
N PHE A 214 0.02 -20.24 -4.50
CA PHE A 214 0.79 -20.53 -3.27
C PHE A 214 1.38 -19.23 -2.68
N TYR A 215 1.56 -19.14 -1.35
CA TYR A 215 1.95 -17.89 -0.64
C TYR A 215 3.11 -18.09 0.37
N LEU A 216 4.08 -17.13 0.41
CA LEU A 216 5.12 -17.00 1.46
C LEU A 216 5.49 -15.51 1.78
N LYS A 217 6.40 -15.28 2.77
CA LYS A 217 6.57 -14.03 3.57
C LYS A 217 8.04 -13.81 4.04
N SER A 218 8.54 -12.62 4.44
CA SER A 218 8.15 -11.18 4.29
C SER A 218 9.10 -10.23 5.10
N CYS A 219 9.41 -8.94 4.81
CA CYS A 219 9.52 -8.08 3.60
C CYS A 219 9.88 -6.60 4.00
N LYS A 220 10.69 -5.83 3.25
CA LYS A 220 10.70 -4.33 3.26
C LYS A 220 11.22 -3.69 1.96
N LYS A 221 10.91 -2.41 1.74
CA LYS A 221 10.84 -1.73 0.42
C LYS A 221 11.99 -0.74 0.16
N TYR A 222 12.58 -0.75 -1.04
CA TYR A 222 13.25 0.40 -1.67
C TYR A 222 13.04 0.41 -3.20
N LYS A 223 13.15 1.59 -3.83
CA LYS A 223 12.58 1.89 -5.17
C LYS A 223 13.31 1.26 -6.36
N ARG A 224 12.54 1.09 -7.45
CA ARG A 224 12.88 0.53 -8.79
C ARG A 224 13.12 -0.97 -8.78
N SER A 225 12.40 -1.68 -9.65
CA SER A 225 12.56 -3.12 -9.91
C SER A 225 13.13 -3.31 -11.30
N ALA A 226 13.99 -4.31 -11.48
CA ALA A 226 14.62 -4.59 -12.76
C ALA A 226 14.38 -6.05 -13.18
N LEU A 227 14.32 -6.31 -14.48
CA LEU A 227 13.94 -7.60 -15.04
C LEU A 227 15.15 -8.41 -15.49
N LEU A 228 15.05 -9.71 -15.25
CA LEU A 228 15.97 -10.74 -15.67
C LEU A 228 15.24 -11.74 -16.58
N PHE A 229 15.82 -11.98 -17.77
CA PHE A 229 15.47 -13.05 -18.70
C PHE A 229 16.77 -13.74 -19.20
#